data_AF-A0A2H0LLK5-F1
#
_entry.id   AF-A0A2H0LLK5-F1
#
_cell.length_a   1.000
_cell.length_b   1.000
_cell.length_c   1.000
_cell.angle_alpha   90.00
_cell.angle_beta   90.00
_cell.angle_gamma   90.00
#
_symmetry.space_group_name_H-M   'P 1'
#
loop_
_entity.id
_entity.type
_entity.pdbx_description
1 polymer ?
#
loop_
_entity_poly.entity_id
_entity_poly.type
_entity_poly.pdbx_seq_one_letter_code
_entity_poly.pdbx_strand_id
1 'polypeptide(L)'
;MQLFNPLEKFGINSVTAAFSRRSDGNMSFSFGEIRQSLDNRKKFLFGLGIDYRDLITAKQVHGKNVELITQENKGSGALDYESSIPDTDGLITNQRGVPIAILTADCLSVFIYDPAHLAIAILHAGWRSTEQNIAQQGVLAMQNKFGCHLQDLLVGFGPSIRSCCFEVENDFKSNFPYGLLKREGKTFMDIALINQRQLVDSGVKQANIFDPKFCTFSDEGFFSFRKEAKNAGRLISAIMLK
;
A
#
# COMPACT_ATOMS: atom_id res chain seq x y z
N MET A 1 9.85 12.34 14.97
CA MET A 1 9.71 11.11 14.16
C MET A 1 9.83 11.52 12.70
N GLN A 2 10.89 11.10 12.01
CA GLN A 2 11.04 11.41 10.58
C GLN A 2 10.14 10.44 9.80
N LEU A 3 9.01 10.96 9.31
CA LEU A 3 8.06 10.21 8.50
C LEU A 3 8.61 10.10 7.08
N PHE A 4 8.62 8.88 6.52
CA PHE A 4 9.00 8.70 5.12
C PHE A 4 7.76 8.88 4.25
N ASN A 5 7.82 9.82 3.30
CA ASN A 5 6.75 10.06 2.34
C ASN A 5 7.15 9.50 0.96
N PRO A 6 6.49 8.43 0.46
CA PRO A 6 6.76 7.84 -0.86
C PRO A 6 6.54 8.79 -2.05
N LEU A 7 5.87 9.92 -1.84
CA LEU A 7 5.59 10.93 -2.85
C LEU A 7 6.47 12.19 -2.68
N GLU A 8 7.38 12.22 -1.70
CA GLU A 8 8.21 13.39 -1.37
C GLU A 8 9.04 13.88 -2.56
N LYS A 9 9.59 12.95 -3.35
CA LYS A 9 10.39 13.25 -4.55
C LYS A 9 9.67 14.18 -5.54
N PHE A 10 8.34 14.19 -5.55
CA PHE A 10 7.55 14.99 -6.47
C PHE A 10 7.23 16.40 -5.94
N GLY A 11 7.68 16.76 -4.73
CA GLY A 11 7.50 18.11 -4.18
C GLY A 11 6.03 18.48 -3.89
N ILE A 12 5.21 17.49 -3.54
CA ILE A 12 3.76 17.65 -3.36
C ILE A 12 3.45 18.14 -1.94
N ASN A 13 2.66 19.22 -1.84
CA ASN A 13 2.19 19.77 -0.56
C ASN A 13 0.70 19.51 -0.27
N SER A 14 -0.10 19.19 -1.30
CA SER A 14 -1.55 18.96 -1.25
C SER A 14 -1.96 17.59 -0.68
N VAL A 15 -1.00 16.70 -0.49
CA VAL A 15 -1.21 15.33 -0.02
C VAL A 15 -0.35 15.09 1.21
N THR A 16 -0.90 14.39 2.19
CA THR A 16 -0.13 13.71 3.22
C THR A 16 -0.06 12.23 2.86
N ALA A 17 1.14 11.65 2.80
CA ALA A 17 1.35 10.23 2.56
C ALA A 17 2.54 9.72 3.37
N ALA A 18 2.38 8.59 4.05
CA ALA A 18 3.49 7.93 4.74
C ALA A 18 3.18 6.46 5.02
N PHE A 19 4.23 5.69 5.33
CA PHE A 19 4.11 4.38 5.96
C PHE A 19 4.80 4.38 7.32
N SER A 20 4.30 3.56 8.25
CA SER A 20 4.89 3.38 9.56
C SER A 20 6.12 2.48 9.53
N ARG A 21 6.91 2.52 10.60
CA ARG A 21 8.04 1.62 10.88
C ARG A 21 7.71 0.71 12.05
N ARG A 22 8.56 -0.30 12.29
CA ARG A 22 8.50 -1.16 13.48
C ARG A 22 8.52 -0.35 14.78
N SER A 23 9.30 0.73 14.82
CA SER A 23 9.39 1.64 15.97
C SER A 23 8.08 2.33 16.33
N ASP A 24 7.16 2.46 15.37
CA ASP A 24 5.84 3.08 15.59
C ASP A 24 4.85 2.06 16.19
N GLY A 25 5.27 0.81 16.29
CA GLY A 25 4.50 -0.30 16.83
C GLY A 25 3.60 -0.97 15.79
N ASN A 26 3.03 -2.10 16.20
CA ASN A 26 2.08 -2.85 15.39
C ASN A 26 0.79 -2.04 15.19
N MET A 27 0.30 -1.98 13.95
CA MET A 27 -0.91 -1.23 13.57
C MET A 27 -2.14 -2.12 13.37
N SER A 28 -2.00 -3.44 13.51
CA SER A 28 -3.07 -4.40 13.24
C SER A 28 -4.03 -4.59 14.40
N PHE A 29 -5.33 -4.74 14.10
CA PHE A 29 -6.33 -5.23 15.06
C PHE A 29 -6.56 -6.75 15.01
N SER A 30 -6.01 -7.43 14.01
CA SER A 30 -6.16 -8.89 13.84
C SER A 30 -4.90 -9.66 14.26
N PHE A 31 -3.80 -8.96 14.55
CA PHE A 31 -2.52 -9.53 14.94
C PHE A 31 -2.03 -8.74 16.15
N GLY A 32 -1.71 -9.39 17.27
CA GLY A 32 -1.25 -8.73 18.50
C GLY A 32 -2.36 -8.06 19.32
N GLU A 33 -1.96 -7.23 20.30
CA GLU A 33 -2.84 -6.58 21.26
C GLU A 33 -3.57 -5.35 20.68
N ILE A 34 -4.91 -5.42 20.60
CA ILE A 34 -5.76 -4.38 19.97
C ILE A 34 -5.55 -3.01 20.60
N ARG A 35 -5.52 -2.92 21.94
CA ARG A 35 -5.35 -1.65 22.66
C ARG A 35 -4.02 -0.97 22.31
N GLN A 36 -2.94 -1.75 22.24
CA GLN A 36 -1.64 -1.23 21.86
C GLN A 36 -1.64 -0.75 20.42
N SER A 37 -2.24 -1.52 19.51
CA SER A 37 -2.38 -1.13 18.11
C SER A 37 -3.16 0.17 17.91
N LEU A 38 -4.22 0.39 18.70
CA LEU A 38 -4.97 1.64 18.64
C LEU A 38 -4.12 2.83 19.10
N ASP A 39 -3.35 2.68 20.18
CA ASP A 39 -2.48 3.75 20.68
C ASP A 39 -1.31 4.05 19.71
N ASN A 40 -0.80 3.03 19.02
CA ASN A 40 0.18 3.18 17.94
C ASN A 40 -0.41 3.97 16.77
N ARG A 41 -1.61 3.60 16.30
CA ARG A 41 -2.33 4.33 15.24
C ARG A 41 -2.55 5.79 15.61
N LYS A 42 -3.02 6.09 16.82
CA LYS A 42 -3.21 7.47 17.30
C LYS A 42 -1.93 8.29 17.17
N LYS A 43 -0.81 7.77 17.67
CA LYS A 43 0.49 8.47 17.64
C LYS A 43 1.00 8.69 16.22
N PHE A 44 0.96 7.65 15.38
CA PHE A 44 1.44 7.73 14.01
C PHE A 44 0.60 8.68 13.16
N LEU A 45 -0.73 8.55 13.21
CA LEU A 45 -1.66 9.36 12.43
C LEU A 45 -1.70 10.83 12.89
N PHE A 46 -1.55 11.09 14.19
CA PHE A 46 -1.39 12.45 14.70
C PHE A 46 -0.17 13.15 14.07
N GLY A 47 0.95 12.43 13.90
CA GLY A 47 2.12 12.94 13.20
C GLY A 47 1.89 13.30 11.73
N LEU A 48 0.83 12.75 11.12
CA LEU A 48 0.39 13.05 9.75
C LEU A 48 -0.70 14.13 9.70
N GLY A 49 -1.15 14.66 10.85
CA GLY A 49 -2.30 15.55 10.91
C GLY A 49 -3.62 14.84 10.57
N ILE A 50 -3.67 13.52 10.72
CA ILE A 50 -4.87 12.70 10.48
C ILE A 50 -5.51 12.39 11.84
N ASP A 51 -6.79 12.68 11.98
CA ASP A 51 -7.58 12.16 13.10
C ASP A 51 -7.77 10.65 12.91
N TYR A 52 -7.31 9.84 13.86
CA TYR A 52 -7.43 8.39 13.78
C TYR A 52 -8.88 7.91 13.69
N ARG A 53 -9.85 8.71 14.15
CA ARG A 53 -11.28 8.43 14.07
C ARG A 53 -11.84 8.54 12.66
N ASP A 54 -11.17 9.30 11.80
CA ASP A 54 -11.56 9.47 10.40
C ASP A 54 -10.91 8.43 9.48
N LEU A 55 -9.94 7.65 9.99
CA LEU A 55 -9.22 6.63 9.23
C LEU A 55 -10.15 5.62 8.58
N ILE A 56 -9.88 5.29 7.32
CA ILE A 56 -10.61 4.30 6.55
C ILE A 56 -9.64 3.20 6.14
N THR A 57 -9.89 1.97 6.58
CA THR A 57 -9.10 0.79 6.20
C THR A 57 -9.93 -0.25 5.46
N ALA A 58 -9.24 -1.13 4.74
CA ALA A 58 -9.86 -2.23 4.01
C ALA A 58 -9.69 -3.57 4.73
N LYS A 59 -10.69 -4.45 4.60
CA LYS A 59 -10.61 -5.87 4.95
C LYS A 59 -9.91 -6.59 3.79
N GLN A 60 -8.58 -6.52 3.80
CA GLN A 60 -7.70 -7.03 2.75
C GLN A 60 -7.80 -8.55 2.60
N VAL A 61 -8.15 -9.02 1.40
CA VAL A 61 -8.32 -10.45 1.09
C VAL A 61 -7.27 -10.98 0.11
N HIS A 62 -6.30 -10.15 -0.29
CA HIS A 62 -5.35 -10.43 -1.37
C HIS A 62 -6.04 -10.62 -2.74
N GLY A 63 -7.13 -9.89 -2.95
CA GLY A 63 -7.87 -9.80 -4.20
C GLY A 63 -7.43 -8.61 -5.04
N LYS A 64 -8.30 -8.17 -5.96
CA LYS A 64 -8.08 -7.05 -6.87
C LYS A 64 -9.13 -5.93 -6.77
N ASN A 65 -10.04 -6.01 -5.80
CA ASN A 65 -11.15 -5.08 -5.66
C ASN A 65 -10.64 -3.72 -5.19
N VAL A 66 -11.12 -2.67 -5.86
CA VAL A 66 -10.77 -1.28 -5.61
C VAL A 66 -12.06 -0.49 -5.36
N GLU A 67 -12.23 0.03 -4.14
CA GLU A 67 -13.44 0.72 -3.73
C GLU A 67 -13.30 2.23 -3.74
N LEU A 68 -14.39 2.90 -4.15
CA LEU A 68 -14.52 4.35 -4.07
C LEU A 68 -14.93 4.75 -2.66
N ILE A 69 -14.13 5.60 -2.03
CA ILE A 69 -14.31 6.06 -0.65
C ILE A 69 -14.77 7.51 -0.62
N THR A 70 -15.74 7.78 0.24
CA THR A 70 -16.31 9.11 0.47
C THR A 70 -16.29 9.48 1.96
N GLN A 71 -16.71 10.70 2.31
CA GLN A 71 -16.89 11.13 3.70
C GLN A 71 -17.80 10.19 4.50
N GLU A 72 -18.78 9.53 3.88
CA GLU A 72 -19.71 8.61 4.56
C GLU A 72 -19.02 7.38 5.14
N ASN A 73 -17.85 7.03 4.60
CA ASN A 73 -17.07 5.88 5.05
C ASN A 73 -16.11 6.21 6.21
N LYS A 74 -16.09 7.46 6.69
CA LYS A 74 -15.17 7.88 7.77
C LYS A 74 -15.33 7.01 9.01
N GLY A 75 -14.20 6.52 9.50
CA GLY A 75 -14.14 5.65 10.68
C GLY A 75 -14.30 4.16 10.38
N SER A 76 -14.60 3.75 9.14
CA SER A 76 -14.63 2.34 8.74
C SER A 76 -13.26 1.69 8.95
N GLY A 77 -13.13 0.82 9.95
CA GLY A 77 -11.88 0.17 10.30
C GLY A 77 -10.96 0.99 11.22
N ALA A 78 -11.40 2.16 11.69
CA ALA A 78 -10.62 3.04 12.56
C ALA A 78 -10.40 2.45 13.96
N LEU A 79 -11.45 1.84 14.53
CA LEU A 79 -11.47 1.36 15.93
C LEU A 79 -11.52 -0.17 16.06
N ASP A 80 -11.95 -0.87 15.03
CA ASP A 80 -12.04 -2.33 14.99
C ASP A 80 -11.81 -2.84 13.56
N TYR A 81 -11.52 -4.12 13.40
CA TYR A 81 -11.23 -4.70 12.08
C TYR A 81 -12.51 -4.96 11.26
N GLU A 82 -13.60 -5.35 11.91
CA GLU A 82 -14.81 -5.85 11.24
C GLU A 82 -15.59 -4.74 10.53
N SER A 83 -15.47 -3.49 10.99
CA SER A 83 -16.05 -2.31 10.33
C SER A 83 -15.25 -1.78 9.12
N SER A 84 -14.10 -2.40 8.80
CA SER A 84 -13.31 -2.05 7.61
C SER A 84 -14.10 -2.31 6.33
N ILE A 85 -13.73 -1.62 5.24
CA ILE A 85 -14.35 -1.82 3.92
C ILE A 85 -14.19 -3.28 3.49
N PRO A 86 -15.28 -4.06 3.31
CA PRO A 86 -15.19 -5.50 3.10
C PRO A 86 -14.59 -5.85 1.74
N ASP A 87 -13.95 -7.02 1.64
CA ASP A 87 -13.50 -7.63 0.38
C ASP A 87 -12.72 -6.67 -0.54
N THR A 88 -11.77 -5.92 0.02
CA THR A 88 -11.14 -4.79 -0.65
C THR A 88 -9.63 -4.77 -0.44
N ASP A 89 -8.87 -4.54 -1.51
CA ASP A 89 -7.41 -4.42 -1.47
C ASP A 89 -6.92 -3.08 -2.05
N GLY A 90 -7.80 -2.26 -2.64
CA GLY A 90 -7.50 -0.90 -3.05
C GLY A 90 -8.57 0.09 -2.63
N LEU A 91 -8.17 1.29 -2.25
CA LEU A 91 -9.07 2.39 -1.91
C LEU A 91 -8.74 3.59 -2.78
N ILE A 92 -9.76 4.28 -3.31
CA ILE A 92 -9.60 5.52 -4.07
C ILE A 92 -10.53 6.62 -3.56
N THR A 93 -10.10 7.87 -3.63
CA THR A 93 -10.96 9.02 -3.34
C THR A 93 -10.42 10.30 -3.99
N ASN A 94 -11.29 11.27 -4.25
CA ASN A 94 -10.93 12.65 -4.61
C ASN A 94 -11.40 13.67 -3.56
N GLN A 95 -11.83 13.20 -2.38
CA GLN A 95 -12.38 14.04 -1.33
C GLN A 95 -11.29 14.42 -0.32
N ARG A 96 -11.22 15.72 0.00
CA ARG A 96 -10.29 16.26 1.00
C ARG A 96 -10.66 15.80 2.42
N GLY A 97 -9.66 15.61 3.26
CA GLY A 97 -9.85 15.17 4.64
C GLY A 97 -10.40 13.75 4.78
N VAL A 98 -10.26 12.90 3.75
CA VAL A 98 -10.65 11.48 3.76
C VAL A 98 -9.37 10.62 3.76
N PRO A 99 -8.89 10.18 4.93
CA PRO A 99 -7.67 9.37 5.04
C PRO A 99 -7.95 7.90 4.75
N ILE A 100 -7.34 7.37 3.69
CA ILE A 100 -7.40 5.96 3.30
C ILE A 100 -6.09 5.24 3.63
N ALA A 101 -6.19 4.00 4.09
CA ALA A 101 -5.03 3.23 4.54
C ALA A 101 -5.15 1.72 4.29
N ILE A 102 -4.00 1.08 4.12
CA ILE A 102 -3.85 -0.37 4.07
C ILE A 102 -2.71 -0.83 4.98
N LEU A 103 -2.79 -2.08 5.42
CA LEU A 103 -1.83 -2.68 6.34
C LEU A 103 -0.96 -3.70 5.60
N THR A 104 0.35 -3.71 5.89
CA THR A 104 1.27 -4.64 5.24
C THR A 104 2.25 -5.28 6.22
N ALA A 105 2.67 -6.49 5.89
CA ALA A 105 3.93 -7.09 6.29
C ALA A 105 4.37 -7.93 5.10
N ASP A 106 5.41 -7.49 4.40
CA ASP A 106 5.90 -8.01 3.11
C ASP A 106 5.12 -7.63 1.84
N CYS A 107 3.78 -7.54 1.86
CA CYS A 107 3.05 -7.06 0.69
C CYS A 107 3.42 -5.60 0.35
N LEU A 108 3.35 -5.24 -0.92
CA LEU A 108 3.65 -3.90 -1.39
C LEU A 108 2.49 -2.95 -1.13
N SER A 109 2.77 -1.78 -0.55
CA SER A 109 1.84 -0.65 -0.58
C SER A 109 2.15 0.26 -1.78
N VAL A 110 1.14 0.57 -2.57
CA VAL A 110 1.24 1.46 -3.73
C VAL A 110 0.43 2.72 -3.47
N PHE A 111 1.10 3.86 -3.38
CA PHE A 111 0.51 5.18 -3.21
C PHE A 111 0.38 5.82 -4.58
N ILE A 112 -0.80 6.34 -4.93
CA ILE A 112 -1.04 6.98 -6.22
C ILE A 112 -1.69 8.34 -5.98
N TYR A 113 -1.25 9.36 -6.72
CA TYR A 113 -1.80 10.70 -6.68
C TYR A 113 -1.94 11.27 -8.10
N ASP A 114 -3.11 11.84 -8.38
CA ASP A 114 -3.36 12.69 -9.53
C ASP A 114 -3.41 14.16 -9.07
N PRO A 115 -2.43 14.99 -9.46
CA PRO A 115 -2.44 16.42 -9.12
C PRO A 115 -3.50 17.24 -9.84
N ALA A 116 -3.93 16.86 -11.05
CA ALA A 116 -4.90 17.59 -11.84
C ALA A 116 -6.33 17.39 -11.32
N HIS A 117 -6.66 16.15 -10.95
CA HIS A 117 -8.00 15.78 -10.48
C HIS A 117 -8.13 15.75 -8.96
N LEU A 118 -7.03 16.01 -8.23
CA LEU A 118 -6.95 15.89 -6.77
C LEU A 118 -7.51 14.54 -6.30
N ALA A 119 -7.01 13.46 -6.90
CA ALA A 119 -7.43 12.10 -6.59
C ALA A 119 -6.27 11.29 -6.04
N ILE A 120 -6.54 10.43 -5.07
CA ILE A 120 -5.57 9.54 -4.45
C ILE A 120 -6.04 8.10 -4.52
N ALA A 121 -5.07 7.18 -4.52
CA ALA A 121 -5.30 5.77 -4.27
C ALA A 121 -4.27 5.21 -3.30
N ILE A 122 -4.66 4.16 -2.60
CA ILE A 122 -3.74 3.28 -1.90
C ILE A 122 -4.11 1.82 -2.16
N LEU A 123 -3.12 1.03 -2.59
CA LEU A 123 -3.32 -0.37 -2.98
C LEU A 123 -2.44 -1.29 -2.13
N HIS A 124 -3.03 -2.39 -1.68
CA HIS A 124 -2.35 -3.54 -1.13
C HIS A 124 -2.04 -4.55 -2.24
N ALA A 125 -0.79 -4.60 -2.65
CA ALA A 125 -0.31 -5.51 -3.68
C ALA A 125 0.49 -6.67 -3.05
N GLY A 126 -0.23 -7.67 -2.55
CA GLY A 126 0.33 -9.00 -2.30
C GLY A 126 0.52 -9.78 -3.61
N TRP A 127 1.16 -10.95 -3.57
CA TRP A 127 1.44 -11.70 -4.81
C TRP A 127 0.16 -12.10 -5.56
N ARG A 128 -0.92 -12.49 -4.85
CA ARG A 128 -2.23 -12.81 -5.46
C ARG A 128 -2.91 -11.58 -6.04
N SER A 129 -2.83 -10.44 -5.36
CA SER A 129 -3.34 -9.16 -5.88
C SER A 129 -2.56 -8.72 -7.12
N THR A 130 -1.24 -8.94 -7.11
CA THR A 130 -0.35 -8.62 -8.23
C THR A 130 -0.65 -9.51 -9.43
N GLU A 131 -0.83 -10.81 -9.24
CA GLU A 131 -1.28 -11.76 -10.28
C GLU A 131 -2.58 -11.29 -10.93
N GLN A 132 -3.49 -10.76 -10.10
CA GLN A 132 -4.77 -10.22 -10.54
C GLN A 132 -4.70 -8.76 -11.05
N ASN A 133 -3.49 -8.22 -11.26
CA ASN A 133 -3.22 -6.87 -11.77
C ASN A 133 -3.85 -5.74 -10.94
N ILE A 134 -3.85 -5.80 -9.61
CA ILE A 134 -4.41 -4.75 -8.73
C ILE A 134 -3.89 -3.35 -9.07
N ALA A 135 -2.61 -3.21 -9.45
CA ALA A 135 -2.03 -1.92 -9.81
C ALA A 135 -2.71 -1.30 -11.04
N GLN A 136 -2.97 -2.11 -12.07
CA GLN A 136 -3.77 -1.69 -13.23
C GLN A 136 -5.21 -1.38 -12.83
N GLN A 137 -5.85 -2.23 -12.01
CA GLN A 137 -7.22 -2.00 -11.56
C GLN A 137 -7.35 -0.67 -10.81
N GLY A 138 -6.37 -0.33 -9.96
CA GLY A 138 -6.34 0.93 -9.22
C GLY A 138 -6.28 2.15 -10.13
N VAL A 139 -5.35 2.18 -11.09
CA VAL A 139 -5.22 3.34 -11.99
C VAL A 139 -6.41 3.48 -12.95
N LEU A 140 -6.95 2.36 -13.44
CA LEU A 140 -8.17 2.36 -14.25
C LEU A 140 -9.40 2.80 -13.44
N ALA A 141 -9.49 2.42 -12.17
CA ALA A 141 -10.56 2.90 -11.29
C ALA A 141 -10.48 4.41 -11.08
N MET A 142 -9.28 4.97 -10.88
CA MET A 142 -9.07 6.42 -10.81
C MET A 142 -9.46 7.14 -12.12
N GLN A 143 -9.07 6.58 -13.27
CA GLN A 143 -9.47 7.10 -14.58
C GLN A 143 -10.99 7.09 -14.76
N ASN A 144 -11.63 5.95 -14.48
CA ASN A 144 -13.07 5.77 -14.66
C ASN A 144 -13.91 6.63 -13.71
N LYS A 145 -13.46 6.82 -12.46
CA LYS A 145 -14.24 7.56 -11.45
C LYS A 145 -13.98 9.06 -11.43
N PHE A 146 -12.76 9.49 -11.77
CA PHE A 146 -12.37 10.89 -11.63
C PHE A 146 -11.88 11.54 -12.93
N GLY A 147 -11.77 10.80 -14.04
CA GLY A 147 -11.24 11.31 -15.29
C GLY A 147 -9.71 11.37 -15.35
N CYS A 148 -9.02 10.72 -14.40
CA CYS A 148 -7.56 10.78 -14.30
C CYS A 148 -6.86 10.39 -15.59
N HIS A 149 -5.84 11.17 -15.96
CA HIS A 149 -4.95 10.81 -17.06
C HIS A 149 -3.80 9.96 -16.51
N LEU A 150 -3.69 8.71 -16.97
CA LEU A 150 -2.74 7.73 -16.43
C LEU A 150 -1.28 8.22 -16.49
N GLN A 151 -0.95 8.97 -17.54
CA GLN A 151 0.36 9.56 -17.78
C GLN A 151 0.75 10.69 -16.81
N ASP A 152 -0.20 11.21 -16.04
CA ASP A 152 -0.03 12.30 -15.08
C ASP A 152 -0.06 11.79 -13.63
N LEU A 153 -0.40 10.51 -13.43
CA LEU A 153 -0.36 9.87 -12.12
C LEU A 153 1.06 9.81 -11.59
N LEU A 154 1.21 10.14 -10.31
CA LEU A 154 2.43 10.06 -9.53
C LEU A 154 2.30 8.87 -8.57
N VAL A 155 3.29 7.99 -8.57
CA VAL A 155 3.27 6.73 -7.83
C VAL A 155 4.47 6.64 -6.90
N GLY A 156 4.22 6.30 -5.64
CA GLY A 156 5.23 5.98 -4.65
C GLY A 156 5.02 4.57 -4.11
N PHE A 157 6.10 3.80 -3.93
CA PHE A 157 6.04 2.49 -3.30
C PHE A 157 6.46 2.56 -1.83
N GLY A 158 5.77 1.78 -1.00
CA GLY A 158 6.19 1.50 0.37
C GLY A 158 7.15 0.32 0.48
N PRO A 159 7.53 -0.05 1.72
CA PRO A 159 8.37 -1.21 1.97
C PRO A 159 7.62 -2.51 1.64
N SER A 160 8.33 -3.47 1.06
CA SER A 160 7.80 -4.80 0.73
C SER A 160 8.91 -5.83 0.79
N ILE A 161 8.57 -7.13 0.76
CA ILE A 161 9.60 -8.15 0.57
C ILE A 161 10.11 -8.05 -0.87
N ARG A 162 11.44 -8.09 -1.02
CA ARG A 162 12.11 -7.91 -2.32
C ARG A 162 12.68 -9.21 -2.83
N SER A 163 13.08 -9.20 -4.09
CA SER A 163 13.71 -10.34 -4.76
C SER A 163 14.99 -10.84 -4.09
N CYS A 164 15.63 -10.05 -3.22
CA CYS A 164 16.72 -10.55 -2.39
C CYS A 164 16.28 -11.66 -1.41
N CYS A 165 15.02 -11.65 -0.94
CA CYS A 165 14.51 -12.53 0.13
C CYS A 165 13.22 -13.28 -0.22
N PHE A 166 12.44 -12.86 -1.24
CA PHE A 166 11.14 -13.44 -1.55
C PHE A 166 11.26 -14.71 -2.42
N GLU A 167 11.69 -15.80 -1.81
CA GLU A 167 11.68 -17.12 -2.45
C GLU A 167 10.24 -17.58 -2.69
N VAL A 168 9.97 -18.02 -3.92
CA VAL A 168 8.68 -18.58 -4.37
C VAL A 168 8.90 -19.94 -5.01
N GLU A 169 7.86 -20.76 -4.97
CA GLU A 169 7.88 -22.06 -5.63
C GLU A 169 7.94 -21.92 -7.15
N ASN A 170 8.42 -22.95 -7.83
CA ASN A 170 8.73 -22.90 -9.26
C ASN A 170 7.47 -22.86 -10.15
N ASP A 171 6.31 -23.21 -9.61
CA ASP A 171 4.99 -23.20 -10.25
C ASP A 171 4.43 -21.78 -10.46
N PHE A 172 4.94 -20.78 -9.73
CA PHE A 172 4.59 -19.36 -9.94
C PHE A 172 4.97 -18.82 -11.33
N LYS A 173 5.80 -19.54 -12.11
CA LYS A 173 6.34 -19.06 -13.39
C LYS A 173 5.30 -18.85 -14.48
N SER A 174 4.18 -19.59 -14.48
CA SER A 174 3.16 -19.42 -15.52
C SER A 174 2.41 -18.09 -15.41
N ASN A 175 2.42 -17.47 -14.23
CA ASN A 175 1.53 -16.36 -13.93
C ASN A 175 2.22 -14.99 -13.98
N PHE A 176 3.56 -14.95 -14.05
CA PHE A 176 4.33 -13.71 -14.08
C PHE A 176 5.40 -13.72 -15.20
N PRO A 177 5.21 -12.94 -16.28
CA PRO A 177 6.17 -12.90 -17.40
C PRO A 177 7.48 -12.14 -17.07
N TYR A 178 7.51 -11.41 -15.95
CA TYR A 178 8.67 -10.64 -15.48
C TYR A 178 8.76 -10.65 -13.95
N GLY A 179 9.88 -10.16 -13.42
CA GLY A 179 10.10 -10.04 -11.98
C GLY A 179 10.37 -11.36 -11.25
N LEU A 180 10.69 -12.44 -11.97
CA LEU A 180 11.17 -13.69 -11.40
C LEU A 180 12.66 -13.86 -11.67
N LEU A 181 13.47 -13.92 -10.62
CA LEU A 181 14.92 -14.08 -10.68
C LEU A 181 15.32 -15.50 -10.25
N LYS A 182 16.13 -16.19 -11.06
CA LYS A 182 16.70 -17.49 -10.68
C LYS A 182 18.07 -17.31 -10.05
N ARG A 183 18.25 -17.86 -8.85
CA ARG A 183 19.55 -17.91 -8.15
C ARG A 183 19.69 -19.27 -7.49
N GLU A 184 20.78 -19.98 -7.78
CA GLU A 184 21.11 -21.27 -7.14
C GLU A 184 19.95 -22.30 -7.21
N GLY A 185 19.28 -22.39 -8.36
CA GLY A 185 18.16 -23.33 -8.55
C GLY A 185 16.83 -22.90 -7.92
N LYS A 186 16.79 -21.79 -7.18
CA LYS A 186 15.60 -21.20 -6.56
C LYS A 186 15.05 -20.03 -7.38
N THR A 187 13.76 -19.74 -7.22
CA THR A 187 13.08 -18.61 -7.86
C THR A 187 12.75 -17.54 -6.82
N PHE A 188 13.03 -16.28 -7.13
CA PHE A 188 12.77 -15.14 -6.27
C PHE A 188 11.90 -14.10 -6.98
N MET A 189 10.85 -13.64 -6.30
CA MET A 189 9.89 -12.70 -6.85
C MET A 189 10.24 -11.26 -6.48
N ASP A 190 10.27 -10.36 -7.46
CA ASP A 190 10.33 -8.93 -7.28
C ASP A 190 8.94 -8.31 -7.45
N ILE A 191 8.16 -8.31 -6.38
CA ILE A 191 6.77 -7.84 -6.42
C ILE A 191 6.66 -6.35 -6.82
N ALA A 192 7.64 -5.53 -6.44
CA ALA A 192 7.68 -4.12 -6.78
C ALA A 192 7.98 -3.90 -8.26
N LEU A 193 8.94 -4.64 -8.83
CA LEU A 193 9.20 -4.59 -10.26
C LEU A 193 7.98 -5.04 -11.07
N ILE A 194 7.25 -6.07 -10.59
CA ILE A 194 6.05 -6.54 -11.28
C ILE A 194 4.97 -5.47 -11.30
N ASN A 195 4.65 -4.88 -10.15
CA ASN A 195 3.65 -3.80 -10.08
C ASN A 195 4.09 -2.55 -10.85
N GLN A 196 5.38 -2.20 -10.81
CA GLN A 196 5.93 -1.10 -11.63
C GLN A 196 5.67 -1.33 -13.12
N ARG A 197 5.94 -2.55 -13.59
CA ARG A 197 5.74 -2.88 -15.00
C ARG A 197 4.26 -2.87 -15.38
N GLN A 198 3.37 -3.40 -14.54
CA GLN A 198 1.92 -3.32 -14.74
C GLN A 198 1.42 -1.87 -14.85
N LEU A 199 1.95 -0.96 -14.02
CA LEU A 199 1.61 0.47 -14.08
C LEU A 199 2.11 1.11 -15.39
N VAL A 200 3.34 0.82 -15.80
CA VAL A 200 3.89 1.33 -17.07
C VAL A 200 3.11 0.80 -18.26
N ASP A 201 2.81 -0.49 -18.29
CA ASP A 201 2.00 -1.12 -19.35
C ASP A 201 0.57 -0.57 -19.39
N SER A 202 0.06 -0.05 -18.26
CA SER A 202 -1.24 0.64 -18.19
C SER A 202 -1.19 2.10 -18.66
N GLY A 203 0.00 2.69 -18.83
CA GLY A 203 0.18 4.07 -19.31
C GLY A 203 0.74 5.06 -18.29
N VAL A 204 1.09 4.62 -17.07
CA VAL A 204 1.81 5.48 -16.11
C VAL A 204 3.23 5.69 -16.59
N LYS A 205 3.71 6.95 -16.60
CA LYS A 205 5.09 7.24 -16.99
C LYS A 205 6.06 6.63 -15.99
N GLN A 206 7.07 5.92 -16.49
CA GLN A 206 8.14 5.35 -15.66
C GLN A 206 8.84 6.40 -14.77
N ALA A 207 8.99 7.63 -15.26
CA ALA A 207 9.56 8.75 -14.51
C ALA A 207 8.70 9.19 -13.30
N ASN A 208 7.41 8.88 -13.32
CA ASN A 208 6.45 9.20 -12.26
C ASN A 208 6.32 8.07 -11.23
N ILE A 209 7.14 7.02 -11.32
CA ILE A 209 7.14 5.92 -10.35
C ILE A 209 8.41 6.00 -9.50
N PHE A 210 8.23 6.15 -8.19
CA PHE A 210 9.31 6.14 -7.21
C PHE A 210 9.28 4.86 -6.37
N ASP A 211 10.38 4.11 -6.39
CA ASP A 211 10.60 2.94 -5.55
C ASP A 211 11.79 3.16 -4.62
N PRO A 212 11.59 3.24 -3.29
CA PRO A 212 12.68 3.40 -2.34
C PRO A 212 13.50 2.13 -2.11
N LYS A 213 13.09 0.99 -2.68
CA LYS A 213 13.78 -0.31 -2.62
C LYS A 213 13.94 -0.91 -1.22
N PHE A 214 13.13 -0.48 -0.25
CA PHE A 214 13.14 -1.07 1.10
C PHE A 214 12.64 -2.51 1.08
N CYS A 215 13.43 -3.41 1.70
CA CYS A 215 13.08 -4.81 1.89
C CYS A 215 12.66 -5.09 3.34
N THR A 216 11.41 -5.46 3.55
CA THR A 216 10.85 -5.72 4.89
C THR A 216 11.50 -6.90 5.60
N PHE A 217 12.01 -7.88 4.85
CA PHE A 217 12.63 -9.08 5.42
C PHE A 217 14.04 -8.81 5.95
N SER A 218 14.85 -8.08 5.19
CA SER A 218 16.27 -7.85 5.53
C SER A 218 16.49 -6.62 6.42
N ASP A 219 15.54 -5.70 6.48
CA ASP A 219 15.61 -4.48 7.29
C ASP A 219 14.75 -4.64 8.57
N GLU A 220 15.41 -4.64 9.73
CA GLU A 220 14.76 -4.77 11.04
C GLU A 220 13.82 -3.59 11.38
N GLY A 221 13.93 -2.47 10.64
CA GLY A 221 13.04 -1.32 10.74
C GLY A 221 11.59 -1.61 10.33
N PHE A 222 11.30 -2.79 9.78
CA PHE A 222 9.98 -3.19 9.30
C PHE A 222 9.52 -4.54 9.87
N PHE A 223 8.20 -4.76 9.89
CA PHE A 223 7.62 -6.07 10.16
C PHE A 223 7.66 -6.95 8.91
N SER A 224 7.96 -8.23 9.07
CA SER A 224 7.96 -9.20 7.97
C SER A 224 7.23 -10.48 8.37
N PHE A 225 6.15 -10.80 7.63
CA PHE A 225 5.39 -12.02 7.86
C PHE A 225 6.19 -13.26 7.47
N ARG A 226 7.00 -13.19 6.41
CA ARG A 226 7.90 -14.25 5.97
C ARG A 226 8.95 -14.59 7.04
N LYS A 227 9.40 -13.59 7.80
CA LYS A 227 10.39 -13.75 8.88
C LYS A 227 9.76 -14.21 10.20
N GLU A 228 8.63 -13.61 10.58
CA GLU A 228 8.07 -13.73 11.94
C GLU A 228 6.74 -14.52 11.98
N ALA A 229 6.23 -14.94 10.82
CA ALA A 229 4.95 -15.64 10.67
C ALA A 229 3.80 -14.89 11.38
N LYS A 230 2.96 -15.63 12.11
CA LYS A 230 1.81 -15.07 12.85
C LYS A 230 2.18 -14.04 13.93
N ASN A 231 3.45 -13.97 14.32
CA ASN A 231 3.93 -13.01 15.32
C ASN A 231 4.30 -11.65 14.69
N ALA A 232 4.37 -11.57 13.36
CA ALA A 232 4.64 -10.31 12.67
C ALA A 232 3.53 -9.30 12.98
N GLY A 233 3.92 -8.11 13.42
CA GLY A 233 3.03 -6.95 13.38
C GLY A 233 2.65 -6.54 11.95
N ARG A 234 1.87 -5.48 11.82
CA ARG A 234 1.63 -4.84 10.52
C ARG A 234 2.07 -3.39 10.56
N LEU A 235 2.68 -2.96 9.47
CA LEU A 235 2.85 -1.56 9.15
C LEU A 235 1.50 -1.01 8.66
N ILE A 236 1.29 0.29 8.81
CA ILE A 236 0.19 1.01 8.13
C ILE A 236 0.78 1.94 7.08
N SER A 237 0.19 1.94 5.90
CA SER A 237 0.44 2.92 4.85
C SER A 237 -0.82 3.77 4.72
N ALA A 238 -0.70 5.10 4.79
CA ALA A 238 -1.84 6.01 4.80
C ALA A 238 -1.60 7.20 3.85
N ILE A 239 -2.66 7.62 3.16
CA ILE A 239 -2.67 8.77 2.26
C ILE A 239 -3.96 9.57 2.42
N MET A 240 -3.85 10.91 2.37
CA MET A 240 -4.97 11.83 2.50
C MET A 240 -4.72 13.10 1.68
N LEU A 241 -5.76 13.57 1.00
CA LEU A 241 -5.80 14.92 0.42
C LEU A 241 -6.04 15.93 1.55
N LYS A 242 -5.17 16.93 1.68
CA LYS A 242 -5.32 17.99 2.68
C LYS A 242 -6.51 18.90 2.38
#